data_AF-A0A951ZMU1-F1
#
_entry.id   AF-A0A951ZMU1-F1
#
_cell.length_a   1.000
_cell.length_b   1.000
_cell.length_c   1.000
_cell.angle_alpha   90.00
_cell.angle_beta   90.00
_cell.angle_gamma   90.00
#
_symmetry.space_group_name_H-M   'P 1'
#
loop_
_entity.id
_entity.type
_entity.pdbx_description
1 polymer ?
#
loop_
_entity_poly.entity_id
_entity_poly.type
_entity_poly.pdbx_seq_one_letter_code
_entity_poly.pdbx_strand_id
1 'polypeptide(L)'
;IDIVLSMDVSVSMLAEDFRPNRMEASKVIAEDFVTNRPNDRIGVVAFSGESMTMCPLTTDQGAVINQLRSLKDGMLSDGTAIGMGLATAVSSLRNSESKSKVVILLTDGVNNAGVVSPTTAAEIAHTFGIRVYTIGVGKRGKAKSPVARTAGNQYIYDYIDVEIDEQLLADIATITGGKYFRAENESKLREIYAEIDRMEKNIVKVMEYHNKPDKYWWLVAAGSMIFVLEWLLKWLYYRQIP
;
A
#
# COMPACT_ATOMS: atom_id res chain seq x y z
N ILE A 1 -8.69 2.99 5.42
CA ILE A 1 -7.98 2.26 4.34
C ILE A 1 -6.93 1.38 5.01
N ASP A 2 -6.67 0.20 4.48
CA ASP A 2 -5.58 -0.66 4.96
C ASP A 2 -4.42 -0.62 3.98
N ILE A 3 -3.24 -0.29 4.49
CA ILE A 3 -2.05 -0.04 3.68
C ILE A 3 -0.89 -0.86 4.24
N VAL A 4 -0.17 -1.57 3.38
CA VAL A 4 1.13 -2.15 3.74
C VAL A 4 2.23 -1.47 2.93
N LEU A 5 3.21 -0.92 3.63
CA LEU A 5 4.44 -0.41 3.05
C LEU A 5 5.42 -1.59 2.92
N SER A 6 5.74 -2.00 1.71
CA SER A 6 6.74 -3.03 1.43
C SER A 6 8.02 -2.35 0.97
N MET A 7 9.01 -2.31 1.86
CA MET A 7 10.23 -1.51 1.76
C MET A 7 11.42 -2.41 1.43
N ASP A 8 12.11 -2.09 0.34
CA ASP A 8 13.41 -2.69 0.02
C ASP A 8 14.48 -2.19 1.01
N VAL A 9 15.20 -3.13 1.63
CA VAL A 9 16.32 -2.87 2.54
C VAL A 9 17.62 -3.54 2.05
N SER A 10 17.67 -3.89 0.76
CA SER A 10 18.86 -4.43 0.12
C SER A 10 19.98 -3.38 0.04
N VAL A 11 21.20 -3.86 -0.19
CA VAL A 11 22.40 -3.01 -0.19
C VAL A 11 22.36 -1.93 -1.27
N SER A 12 21.66 -2.14 -2.41
CA SER A 12 21.49 -1.11 -3.45
C SER A 12 20.81 0.15 -2.92
N MET A 13 19.91 0.01 -1.94
CA MET A 13 19.17 1.12 -1.33
C MET A 13 20.07 2.07 -0.50
N LEU A 14 21.35 1.73 -0.30
CA LEU A 14 22.35 2.63 0.29
C LEU A 14 22.94 3.62 -0.72
N ALA A 15 22.53 3.59 -2.00
CA ALA A 15 22.97 4.55 -2.99
C ALA A 15 22.70 6.02 -2.60
N GLU A 16 23.67 6.89 -2.88
CA GLU A 16 23.70 8.31 -2.46
C GLU A 16 23.12 9.27 -3.50
N ASP A 17 22.32 8.79 -4.46
CA ASP A 17 21.57 9.66 -5.38
C ASP A 17 20.33 10.30 -4.72
N PHE A 18 19.99 9.85 -3.51
CA PHE A 18 19.10 10.49 -2.54
C PHE A 18 19.91 10.86 -1.29
N ARG A 19 19.46 11.84 -0.49
CA ARG A 19 20.18 12.24 0.73
C ARG A 19 19.48 11.71 2.00
N PRO A 20 20.22 11.10 2.94
CA PRO A 20 21.62 10.66 2.84
C PRO A 20 21.83 9.46 1.91
N ASN A 21 20.80 8.63 1.72
CA ASN A 21 20.71 7.55 0.74
C ASN A 21 19.24 7.22 0.45
N ARG A 22 18.96 6.34 -0.53
CA ARG A 22 17.60 5.96 -0.92
C ARG A 22 16.78 5.40 0.23
N MET A 23 17.36 4.51 1.05
CA MET A 23 16.68 3.88 2.18
C MET A 23 16.23 4.89 3.22
N GLU A 24 17.14 5.74 3.70
CA GLU A 24 16.84 6.74 4.73
C GLU A 24 15.87 7.81 4.21
N ALA A 25 16.04 8.25 2.96
CA ALA A 25 15.09 9.17 2.34
C ALA A 25 13.68 8.55 2.24
N SER A 26 13.60 7.27 1.86
CA SER A 26 12.33 6.55 1.75
C SER A 26 11.66 6.36 3.12
N LYS A 27 12.44 6.08 4.17
CA LYS A 27 11.96 5.98 5.56
C LYS A 27 11.33 7.30 6.01
N VAL A 28 12.02 8.42 5.83
CA VAL A 28 11.52 9.75 6.22
C VAL A 28 10.21 10.09 5.50
N ILE A 29 10.12 9.84 4.20
CA ILE A 29 8.91 10.13 3.43
C ILE A 29 7.76 9.16 3.79
N ALA A 30 8.08 7.90 4.09
CA ALA A 30 7.12 6.93 4.60
C ALA A 30 6.59 7.34 5.99
N GLU A 31 7.44 7.86 6.88
CA GLU A 31 7.02 8.43 8.17
C GLU A 31 6.04 9.59 7.97
N ASP A 32 6.38 10.56 7.11
CA ASP A 32 5.50 11.67 6.75
C ASP A 32 4.14 11.15 6.22
N PHE A 33 4.16 10.12 5.38
CA PHE A 33 2.95 9.50 4.85
C PHE A 33 2.09 8.84 5.94
N VAL A 34 2.71 8.14 6.90
CA VAL A 34 2.01 7.52 8.03
C VAL A 34 1.38 8.58 8.94
N THR A 35 2.13 9.63 9.31
CA THR A 35 1.66 10.70 10.19
C THR A 35 0.42 11.40 9.66
N ASN A 36 0.31 11.59 8.34
CA ASN A 36 -0.82 12.24 7.70
C ASN A 36 -2.10 11.37 7.61
N ARG A 37 -2.12 10.17 8.22
CA ARG A 37 -3.21 9.18 8.09
C ARG A 37 -3.65 8.59 9.44
N PRO A 38 -4.24 9.38 10.35
CA PRO A 38 -4.56 8.93 11.71
C PRO A 38 -5.66 7.85 11.79
N ASN A 39 -6.45 7.69 10.73
CA ASN A 39 -7.59 6.75 10.70
C ASN A 39 -7.33 5.50 9.85
N ASP A 40 -6.17 5.39 9.21
CA ASP A 40 -5.83 4.24 8.38
C ASP A 40 -5.03 3.22 9.17
N ARG A 41 -5.20 1.93 8.85
CA ARG A 41 -4.36 0.86 9.39
C ARG A 41 -3.17 0.70 8.48
N ILE A 42 -1.98 0.83 9.04
CA ILE A 42 -0.73 0.75 8.29
C ILE A 42 0.13 -0.37 8.86
N GLY A 43 0.69 -1.18 7.97
CA GLY A 43 1.68 -2.20 8.26
C GLY A 43 2.98 -1.94 7.50
N VAL A 44 4.06 -2.58 7.94
CA VAL A 44 5.39 -2.45 7.34
C VAL A 44 5.97 -3.84 7.11
N VAL A 45 6.41 -4.08 5.89
CA VAL A 45 7.16 -5.25 5.47
C VAL A 45 8.52 -4.77 4.99
N ALA A 46 9.59 -5.42 5.43
CA ALA A 46 10.92 -5.23 4.90
C ALA A 46 11.26 -6.43 4.00
N PHE A 47 11.97 -6.18 2.90
CA PHE A 47 12.49 -7.25 2.07
C PHE A 47 13.86 -6.93 1.48
N SER A 48 14.62 -7.99 1.24
CA SER A 48 15.93 -8.04 0.56
C SER A 48 15.93 -9.38 -0.18
N GLY A 49 16.87 -10.29 0.04
CA GLY A 49 16.83 -11.67 -0.48
C GLY A 49 15.70 -12.53 0.12
N GLU A 50 15.13 -12.09 1.24
CA GLU A 50 13.95 -12.66 1.92
C GLU A 50 13.02 -11.53 2.39
N SER A 51 11.87 -11.85 3.00
CA SER A 51 10.92 -10.83 3.49
C SER A 51 10.42 -11.10 4.90
N MET A 52 10.17 -10.03 5.65
CA MET A 52 9.68 -10.09 7.03
C MET A 52 8.67 -8.98 7.33
N THR A 53 7.61 -9.30 8.07
CA THR A 53 6.68 -8.31 8.60
C THR A 53 7.30 -7.62 9.80
N MET A 54 7.60 -6.33 9.66
CA MET A 54 8.16 -5.49 10.72
C MET A 54 7.08 -4.92 11.64
N CYS A 55 5.94 -4.57 11.06
CA CYS A 55 4.79 -4.08 11.79
C CYS A 55 3.52 -4.68 11.18
N PRO A 56 2.69 -5.43 11.94
CA PRO A 56 1.37 -5.84 11.48
C PRO A 56 0.48 -4.61 11.28
N LEU A 57 -0.65 -4.77 10.58
CA LEU A 57 -1.63 -3.70 10.38
C LEU A 57 -2.13 -3.15 11.72
N THR A 58 -1.88 -1.87 11.97
CA THR A 58 -2.32 -1.17 13.18
C THR A 58 -2.69 0.28 12.88
N THR A 59 -3.54 0.86 13.72
CA THR A 59 -3.80 2.32 13.73
C THR A 59 -2.79 3.08 14.60
N ASP A 60 -1.93 2.38 15.33
CA ASP A 60 -0.86 2.98 16.12
C ASP A 60 0.27 3.50 15.23
N GLN A 61 0.18 4.79 14.86
CA GLN A 61 1.18 5.47 14.04
C GLN A 61 2.57 5.46 14.70
N GLY A 62 2.65 5.53 16.03
CA GLY A 62 3.92 5.54 16.75
C GLY A 62 4.64 4.21 16.61
N ALA A 63 3.91 3.09 16.73
CA ALA A 63 4.45 1.76 16.48
C ALA A 63 4.97 1.60 15.05
N VAL A 64 4.20 2.04 14.05
CA VAL A 64 4.60 1.97 12.63
C VAL A 64 5.86 2.80 12.37
N ILE A 65 5.90 4.05 12.84
CA ILE A 65 7.06 4.95 12.67
C ILE A 65 8.31 4.37 13.34
N ASN A 66 8.18 3.81 14.54
CA ASN A 66 9.30 3.17 15.23
C ASN A 66 9.85 1.98 14.42
N GLN A 67 8.98 1.21 13.77
CA GLN A 67 9.41 0.11 12.91
C GLN A 67 10.00 0.58 11.57
N LEU A 68 9.53 1.68 11.00
CA LEU A 68 10.18 2.29 9.84
C LEU A 68 11.61 2.74 10.19
N ARG A 69 11.80 3.37 11.34
CA ARG A 69 13.12 3.82 11.82
C ARG A 69 14.08 2.68 12.09
N SER A 70 13.56 1.52 12.52
CA SER A 70 14.38 0.34 12.84
C SER A 70 14.93 -0.36 11.60
N LEU A 71 14.37 -0.12 10.40
CA LEU A 71 14.85 -0.66 9.13
C LEU A 71 16.31 -0.25 8.87
N LYS A 72 17.15 -1.25 8.59
CA LYS A 72 18.57 -1.13 8.28
C LYS A 72 18.99 -2.20 7.28
N ASP A 73 20.07 -1.94 6.56
CA ASP A 73 20.74 -2.93 5.74
C ASP A 73 21.29 -4.09 6.58
N GLY A 74 21.45 -5.26 5.97
CA GLY A 74 22.02 -6.44 6.61
C GLY A 74 21.14 -7.09 7.69
N MET A 75 19.91 -6.62 7.88
CA MET A 75 18.91 -7.29 8.74
C MET A 75 18.34 -8.56 8.10
N LEU A 76 18.42 -8.65 6.78
CA LEU A 76 17.92 -9.74 5.95
C LEU A 76 19.05 -10.22 5.05
N SER A 77 18.91 -11.44 4.54
CA SER A 77 19.82 -12.00 3.55
C SER A 77 19.97 -11.08 2.33
N ASP A 78 21.18 -11.02 1.75
CA ASP A 78 21.46 -10.19 0.58
C ASP A 78 20.65 -10.63 -0.66
N GLY A 79 20.33 -9.66 -1.51
CA GLY A 79 19.55 -9.86 -2.73
C GLY A 79 18.30 -8.99 -2.77
N THR A 80 17.48 -9.17 -3.80
CA THR A 80 16.24 -8.42 -4.01
C THR A 80 15.15 -9.40 -4.46
N ALA A 81 14.29 -9.79 -3.52
CA ALA A 81 13.20 -10.74 -3.68
C ALA A 81 11.85 -10.01 -3.63
N ILE A 82 11.54 -9.29 -4.72
CA ILE A 82 10.33 -8.48 -4.85
C ILE A 82 9.07 -9.33 -4.65
N GLY A 83 9.04 -10.54 -5.23
CA GLY A 83 7.89 -11.43 -5.11
C GLY A 83 7.64 -11.90 -3.67
N MET A 84 8.70 -12.10 -2.88
CA MET A 84 8.60 -12.44 -1.46
C MET A 84 8.10 -11.26 -0.63
N GLY A 85 8.62 -10.04 -0.88
CA GLY A 85 8.15 -8.81 -0.23
C GLY A 85 6.68 -8.54 -0.52
N LEU A 86 6.26 -8.71 -1.77
CA LEU A 86 4.86 -8.55 -2.17
C LEU A 86 3.97 -9.65 -1.57
N ALA A 87 4.38 -10.91 -1.59
CA ALA A 87 3.62 -12.01 -1.01
C ALA A 87 3.39 -11.83 0.50
N THR A 88 4.40 -11.39 1.25
CA THR A 88 4.27 -11.10 2.69
C THR A 88 3.32 -9.93 2.94
N ALA A 89 3.38 -8.88 2.11
CA ALA A 89 2.45 -7.76 2.19
C ALA A 89 1.00 -8.18 1.89
N VAL A 90 0.80 -8.99 0.85
CA VAL A 90 -0.50 -9.57 0.49
C VAL A 90 -1.05 -10.45 1.60
N SER A 91 -0.21 -11.30 2.19
CA SER A 91 -0.59 -12.15 3.32
C SER A 91 -1.08 -11.35 4.52
N SER A 92 -0.47 -10.18 4.78
CA SER A 92 -0.88 -9.28 5.85
C SER A 92 -2.27 -8.65 5.60
N LEU A 93 -2.65 -8.45 4.34
CA LEU A 93 -3.91 -7.82 3.94
C LEU A 93 -5.03 -8.81 3.60
N ARG A 94 -4.72 -10.10 3.38
CA ARG A 94 -5.68 -11.09 2.86
C ARG A 94 -6.96 -11.21 3.71
N ASN A 95 -6.83 -11.09 5.03
CA ASN A 95 -7.93 -11.23 5.99
C ASN A 95 -8.52 -9.87 6.40
N SER A 96 -8.11 -8.77 5.76
CA SER A 96 -8.67 -7.46 6.06
C SER A 96 -10.08 -7.31 5.47
N GLU A 97 -11.01 -6.88 6.33
CA GLU A 97 -12.38 -6.51 5.95
C GLU A 97 -12.48 -5.07 5.40
N SER A 98 -11.35 -4.37 5.26
CA SER A 98 -11.31 -2.99 4.77
C SER A 98 -11.75 -2.92 3.31
N LYS A 99 -12.62 -1.95 2.98
CA LYS A 99 -13.12 -1.72 1.62
C LYS A 99 -12.01 -1.36 0.62
N SER A 100 -10.91 -0.80 1.12
CA SER A 100 -9.74 -0.43 0.32
C SER A 100 -8.48 -1.05 0.95
N LYS A 101 -7.82 -1.92 0.20
CA LYS A 101 -6.58 -2.63 0.55
C LYS A 101 -5.50 -2.27 -0.45
N VAL A 102 -4.36 -1.81 0.04
CA VAL A 102 -3.29 -1.23 -0.76
C VAL A 102 -1.93 -1.74 -0.30
N VAL A 103 -1.08 -2.11 -1.24
CA VAL A 103 0.36 -2.30 -1.00
C VAL A 103 1.10 -1.19 -1.72
N ILE A 104 2.01 -0.53 -1.03
CA ILE A 104 2.99 0.37 -1.64
C ILE A 104 4.33 -0.36 -1.62
N LEU A 105 4.76 -0.83 -2.78
CA LEU A 105 6.02 -1.53 -2.98
C LEU A 105 7.08 -0.52 -3.43
N LEU A 106 8.15 -0.39 -2.67
CA LEU A 106 9.25 0.53 -2.94
C LEU A 106 10.53 -0.29 -3.11
N THR A 107 11.20 -0.15 -4.26
CA THR A 107 12.45 -0.85 -4.59
C THR A 107 13.29 -0.04 -5.57
N ASP A 108 14.59 -0.30 -5.58
CA ASP A 108 15.55 0.33 -6.49
C ASP A 108 16.30 -0.68 -7.37
N GLY A 109 15.88 -1.95 -7.36
CA GLY A 109 16.62 -3.04 -7.96
C GLY A 109 15.81 -3.94 -8.88
N VAL A 110 16.48 -5.01 -9.33
CA VAL A 110 15.94 -6.07 -10.17
C VAL A 110 15.68 -7.29 -9.30
N ASN A 111 14.57 -7.99 -9.52
CA ASN A 111 14.30 -9.24 -8.81
C ASN A 111 15.35 -10.31 -9.17
N ASN A 112 16.29 -10.58 -8.26
CA ASN A 112 17.40 -11.52 -8.47
C ASN A 112 17.40 -12.67 -7.44
N ALA A 113 16.48 -12.64 -6.48
CA ALA A 113 16.36 -13.62 -5.42
C ALA A 113 14.88 -13.98 -5.14
N GLY A 114 14.69 -14.92 -4.21
CA GLY A 114 13.37 -15.35 -3.75
C GLY A 114 12.80 -16.56 -4.50
N VAL A 115 11.83 -17.20 -3.85
CA VAL A 115 11.17 -18.42 -4.35
C VAL A 115 9.86 -18.09 -5.08
N VAL A 116 9.24 -16.96 -4.75
CA VAL A 116 7.98 -16.51 -5.32
C VAL A 116 8.26 -15.52 -6.46
N SER A 117 7.71 -15.80 -7.65
CA SER A 117 7.77 -14.86 -8.77
C SER A 117 6.98 -13.58 -8.45
N PRO A 118 7.50 -12.37 -8.78
CA PRO A 118 6.76 -11.12 -8.60
C PRO A 118 5.42 -11.08 -9.34
N THR A 119 5.33 -11.68 -10.53
CA THR A 119 4.08 -11.76 -11.31
C THR A 119 3.03 -12.62 -10.61
N THR A 120 3.42 -13.79 -10.09
CA THR A 120 2.53 -14.66 -9.31
C THR A 120 2.05 -13.96 -8.04
N ALA A 121 2.93 -13.24 -7.33
CA ALA A 121 2.53 -12.46 -6.16
C ALA A 121 1.52 -11.34 -6.53
N ALA A 122 1.67 -10.72 -7.70
CA ALA A 122 0.72 -9.72 -8.22
C ALA A 122 -0.65 -10.34 -8.57
N GLU A 123 -0.68 -11.53 -9.19
CA GLU A 123 -1.93 -12.24 -9.47
C GLU A 123 -2.69 -12.61 -8.18
N ILE A 124 -1.96 -13.05 -7.16
CA ILE A 124 -2.54 -13.32 -5.84
C ILE A 124 -3.09 -12.02 -5.23
N ALA A 125 -2.35 -10.91 -5.30
CA ALA A 125 -2.82 -9.61 -4.83
C ALA A 125 -4.12 -9.18 -5.52
N HIS A 126 -4.18 -9.32 -6.85
CA HIS A 126 -5.37 -9.05 -7.65
C HIS A 126 -6.56 -9.89 -7.19
N THR A 127 -6.35 -11.20 -6.98
CA THR A 127 -7.39 -12.14 -6.53
C THR A 127 -8.01 -11.72 -5.19
N PHE A 128 -7.22 -11.15 -4.28
CA PHE A 128 -7.70 -10.63 -3.00
C PHE A 128 -8.23 -9.19 -3.07
N GLY A 129 -8.30 -8.57 -4.25
CA GLY A 129 -8.72 -7.18 -4.42
C GLY A 129 -7.75 -6.17 -3.78
N ILE A 130 -6.47 -6.51 -3.75
CA ILE A 130 -5.40 -5.67 -3.22
C ILE A 130 -4.73 -4.95 -4.39
N ARG A 131 -4.72 -3.62 -4.34
CA ARG A 131 -4.04 -2.79 -5.35
C ARG A 131 -2.58 -2.58 -4.96
N VAL A 132 -1.67 -2.71 -5.92
CA VAL A 132 -0.23 -2.54 -5.67
C VAL A 132 0.27 -1.31 -6.42
N TYR A 133 0.74 -0.32 -5.67
CA TYR A 133 1.48 0.82 -6.21
C TYR A 133 2.97 0.49 -6.13
N THR A 134 3.65 0.50 -7.28
CA THR A 134 5.07 0.21 -7.36
C THR A 134 5.85 1.50 -7.54
N ILE A 135 6.89 1.70 -6.76
CA ILE A 135 7.74 2.89 -6.77
C ILE A 135 9.17 2.44 -7.01
N GLY A 136 9.68 2.75 -8.21
CA GLY A 136 11.10 2.58 -8.54
C GLY A 136 11.90 3.79 -8.06
N VAL A 137 12.80 3.60 -7.10
CA VAL A 137 13.59 4.68 -6.48
C VAL A 137 14.99 4.72 -7.06
N GLY A 138 15.36 5.82 -7.67
CA GLY A 138 16.72 6.02 -8.16
C GLY A 138 16.79 6.95 -9.37
N LYS A 139 17.87 7.71 -9.46
CA LYS A 139 18.15 8.58 -10.61
C LYS A 139 18.44 7.75 -11.86
N ARG A 140 18.08 8.27 -13.03
CA ARG A 140 18.47 7.67 -14.31
C ARG A 140 19.97 7.84 -14.56
N GLY A 141 20.63 6.81 -15.09
CA GLY A 141 22.06 6.82 -15.37
C GLY A 141 22.85 6.25 -14.18
N LYS A 142 23.91 6.97 -13.76
CA LYS A 142 24.82 6.49 -12.71
C LYS A 142 24.50 7.08 -11.35
N ALA A 143 24.61 6.24 -10.32
CA ALA A 143 24.55 6.63 -8.92
C ALA A 143 25.79 6.11 -8.18
N LYS A 144 26.18 6.84 -7.13
CA LYS A 144 27.24 6.40 -6.23
C LYS A 144 26.63 5.38 -5.28
N SER A 145 26.98 4.11 -5.46
CA SER A 145 26.38 2.97 -4.77
C SER A 145 27.46 2.09 -4.15
N PRO A 146 27.14 1.33 -3.08
CA PRO A 146 28.09 0.38 -2.49
C PRO A 146 28.41 -0.75 -3.48
N VAL A 147 29.69 -0.97 -3.75
CA VAL A 147 30.18 -2.02 -4.66
C VAL A 147 30.96 -3.12 -3.95
N ALA A 148 31.48 -2.84 -2.76
CA ALA A 148 32.24 -3.80 -1.97
C ALA A 148 32.23 -3.43 -0.48
N ARG A 149 32.68 -4.36 0.36
CA ARG A 149 32.97 -4.12 1.78
C ARG A 149 34.46 -4.26 2.04
N THR A 150 35.04 -3.32 2.78
CA THR A 150 36.40 -3.45 3.32
C THR A 150 36.44 -4.48 4.45
N ALA A 151 37.63 -5.00 4.80
CA ALA A 151 37.83 -5.87 5.95
C ALA A 151 37.34 -5.29 7.30
N GLY A 152 37.24 -3.96 7.41
CA GLY A 152 36.63 -3.24 8.55
C GLY A 152 35.11 -3.05 8.47
N ASN A 153 34.42 -3.77 7.57
CA ASN A 153 32.97 -3.71 7.34
C ASN A 153 32.43 -2.32 6.90
N GLN A 154 33.28 -1.50 6.28
CA GLN A 154 32.88 -0.24 5.66
C GLN A 154 32.54 -0.48 4.18
N TYR A 155 31.48 0.17 3.70
CA TYR A 155 31.11 0.12 2.30
C TYR A 155 32.04 0.98 1.45
N ILE A 156 32.54 0.40 0.36
CA ILE A 156 33.26 1.10 -0.70
C ILE A 156 32.23 1.50 -1.74
N TYR A 157 32.21 2.78 -2.11
CA TYR A 157 31.26 3.33 -3.06
C TYR A 157 31.92 3.62 -4.39
N ASP A 158 31.21 3.34 -5.48
CA ASP A 158 31.61 3.72 -6.83
C ASP A 158 30.37 4.11 -7.67
N TYR A 159 30.60 4.76 -8.80
CA TYR A 159 29.57 5.14 -9.75
C TYR A 159 29.21 3.97 -10.66
N ILE A 160 28.11 3.30 -10.34
CA ILE A 160 27.53 2.22 -11.14
C ILE A 160 26.23 2.68 -11.81
N ASP A 161 25.86 2.00 -12.88
CA ASP A 161 24.58 2.24 -13.55
C ASP A 161 23.43 1.76 -12.66
N VAL A 162 22.38 2.58 -12.58
CA VAL A 162 21.17 2.28 -11.82
C VAL A 162 20.27 1.40 -12.66
N GLU A 163 20.21 0.11 -12.31
CA GLU A 163 19.35 -0.86 -12.97
C GLU A 163 18.07 -1.06 -12.16
N ILE A 164 16.93 -0.65 -12.75
CA ILE A 164 15.60 -0.88 -12.21
C ILE A 164 14.77 -1.54 -13.30
N ASP A 165 14.11 -2.64 -12.95
CA ASP A 165 13.18 -3.31 -13.86
C ASP A 165 11.84 -2.58 -13.89
N GLU A 166 11.79 -1.46 -14.62
CA GLU A 166 10.58 -0.64 -14.74
C GLU A 166 9.42 -1.43 -15.37
N GLN A 167 9.73 -2.36 -16.28
CA GLN A 167 8.73 -3.19 -16.95
C GLN A 167 8.04 -4.11 -15.94
N LEU A 168 8.82 -4.85 -15.14
CA LEU A 168 8.29 -5.71 -14.10
C LEU A 168 7.43 -4.94 -13.08
N LEU A 169 7.91 -3.77 -12.64
CA LEU A 169 7.16 -2.94 -11.69
C LEU A 169 5.86 -2.39 -12.30
N ALA A 170 5.88 -2.02 -13.59
CA ALA A 170 4.69 -1.62 -14.33
C ALA A 170 3.70 -2.77 -14.50
N ASP A 171 4.18 -3.98 -14.76
CA ASP A 171 3.34 -5.17 -14.92
C ASP A 171 2.64 -5.53 -13.60
N ILE A 172 3.36 -5.53 -12.48
CA ILE A 172 2.78 -5.76 -11.13
C ILE A 172 1.67 -4.74 -10.83
N ALA A 173 1.93 -3.45 -11.09
CA ALA A 173 0.95 -2.40 -10.88
C ALA A 173 -0.28 -2.58 -11.79
N THR A 174 -0.07 -2.94 -13.07
CA THR A 174 -1.14 -3.11 -14.05
C THR A 174 -2.03 -4.30 -13.70
N ILE A 175 -1.45 -5.46 -13.36
CA ILE A 175 -2.18 -6.66 -12.95
C ILE A 175 -3.12 -6.36 -11.78
N THR A 176 -2.67 -5.57 -10.82
CA THR A 176 -3.39 -5.31 -9.56
C THR A 176 -4.31 -4.08 -9.62
N GLY A 177 -4.34 -3.36 -10.74
CA GLY A 177 -5.11 -2.12 -10.90
C GLY A 177 -4.54 -0.93 -10.11
N GLY A 178 -3.24 -0.98 -9.77
CA GLY A 178 -2.49 0.14 -9.21
C GLY A 178 -1.80 0.98 -10.29
N LYS A 179 -0.70 1.64 -9.92
CA LYS A 179 0.08 2.48 -10.83
C LYS A 179 1.56 2.41 -10.49
N TYR A 180 2.40 2.35 -11.52
CA TYR A 180 3.85 2.46 -11.41
C TYR A 180 4.29 3.92 -11.36
N PHE A 181 5.28 4.20 -10.53
CA PHE A 181 5.90 5.50 -10.39
C PHE A 181 7.43 5.38 -10.38
N ARG A 182 8.09 6.36 -11.02
CA ARG A 182 9.54 6.56 -10.95
C ARG A 182 9.86 7.74 -10.05
N ALA A 183 10.64 7.49 -9.00
CA ALA A 183 11.12 8.51 -8.07
C ALA A 183 12.61 8.76 -8.28
N GLU A 184 12.97 9.91 -8.86
CA GLU A 184 14.38 10.28 -9.12
C GLU A 184 15.01 11.11 -8.00
N ASN A 185 14.19 11.63 -7.09
CA ASN A 185 14.62 12.40 -5.92
C ASN A 185 13.51 12.41 -4.84
N GLU A 186 13.86 12.91 -3.65
CA GLU A 186 12.97 13.00 -2.48
C GLU A 186 11.69 13.80 -2.75
N SER A 187 11.79 14.90 -3.50
CA SER A 187 10.63 15.74 -3.82
C SER A 187 9.64 14.97 -4.68
N LYS A 188 10.15 14.24 -5.69
CA LYS A 188 9.31 13.42 -6.56
C LYS A 188 8.67 12.26 -5.80
N LEU A 189 9.42 11.63 -4.90
CA LEU A 189 8.89 10.58 -4.04
C LEU A 189 7.73 11.10 -3.17
N ARG A 190 7.87 12.28 -2.56
CA ARG A 190 6.78 12.91 -1.79
C ARG A 190 5.55 13.22 -2.65
N GLU A 191 5.74 13.72 -3.87
CA GLU A 191 4.63 13.92 -4.83
C GLU A 191 3.89 12.62 -5.13
N ILE A 192 4.61 11.52 -5.33
CA ILE A 192 4.03 10.20 -5.62
C ILE A 192 3.16 9.72 -4.45
N TYR A 193 3.65 9.80 -3.21
CA TYR A 193 2.85 9.45 -2.03
C TYR A 193 1.57 10.31 -1.91
N ALA A 194 1.66 11.59 -2.23
CA ALA A 194 0.49 12.48 -2.26
C ALA A 194 -0.50 12.13 -3.39
N GLU A 195 0.00 11.71 -4.56
CA GLU A 195 -0.83 11.24 -5.65
C GLU A 195 -1.57 9.94 -5.29
N ILE A 196 -0.87 8.98 -4.67
CA ILE A 196 -1.47 7.73 -4.15
C ILE A 196 -2.58 8.05 -3.15
N ASP A 197 -2.34 8.95 -2.20
CA ASP A 197 -3.35 9.36 -1.22
C ASP A 197 -4.62 9.91 -1.88
N ARG A 198 -4.47 10.78 -2.88
CA ARG A 198 -5.60 11.36 -3.61
C ARG A 198 -6.40 10.30 -4.37
N MET A 199 -5.72 9.37 -5.05
CA MET A 199 -6.37 8.30 -5.80
C MET A 199 -7.19 7.41 -4.87
N GLU A 200 -6.63 6.99 -3.73
CA GLU A 200 -7.31 6.12 -2.78
C GLU A 200 -8.51 6.80 -2.11
N LYS A 201 -8.38 8.08 -1.71
CA LYS A 201 -9.50 8.84 -1.16
C LYS A 201 -10.66 8.97 -2.15
N ASN A 202 -10.37 9.18 -3.43
CA ASN A 202 -11.40 9.28 -4.45
C ASN A 202 -12.14 7.95 -4.66
N ILE A 203 -11.41 6.83 -4.71
CA ILE A 203 -11.99 5.50 -4.88
C ILE A 203 -12.90 5.16 -3.69
N VAL A 204 -12.45 5.42 -2.47
CA VAL A 204 -13.27 5.19 -1.26
C VAL A 204 -14.57 6.01 -1.30
N LYS A 205 -14.50 7.29 -1.71
CA LYS A 205 -15.72 8.13 -1.84
C LYS A 205 -16.69 7.57 -2.87
N VAL A 206 -16.22 7.14 -4.05
CA VAL A 206 -17.08 6.58 -5.10
C VAL A 206 -17.80 5.32 -4.61
N MET A 207 -17.11 4.46 -3.86
CA MET A 207 -17.70 3.26 -3.25
C MET A 207 -18.75 3.61 -2.19
N GLU A 208 -18.59 4.72 -1.48
CA GLU A 208 -19.56 5.22 -0.50
C GLU A 208 -20.83 5.78 -1.16
N TYR A 209 -20.70 6.47 -2.30
CA TYR A 209 -21.86 6.98 -3.06
C TYR A 209 -22.79 5.86 -3.56
N HIS A 210 -22.26 4.68 -3.87
CA HIS A 210 -23.07 3.51 -4.27
C HIS A 210 -23.80 2.85 -3.11
N ASN A 211 -23.38 3.08 -1.86
CA ASN A 211 -23.97 2.51 -0.65
C ASN A 211 -24.84 3.52 0.12
N LYS A 212 -25.44 4.50 -0.56
CA LYS A 212 -26.50 5.31 0.07
C LYS A 212 -27.68 4.39 0.39
N PRO A 213 -28.13 4.31 1.66
CA PRO A 213 -29.33 3.56 1.97
C PRO A 213 -30.48 4.19 1.20
N ASP A 214 -31.17 3.36 0.42
CA ASP A 214 -32.33 3.80 -0.33
C ASP A 214 -33.32 4.47 0.62
N LYS A 215 -33.68 5.72 0.31
CA LYS A 215 -34.72 6.47 1.02
C LYS A 215 -36.10 5.85 0.72
N TYR A 216 -36.33 4.57 0.98
CA TYR A 216 -37.68 3.98 0.86
C TYR A 216 -38.47 4.10 2.16
N TRP A 217 -37.87 4.57 3.26
CA TRP A 217 -38.57 4.70 4.53
C TRP A 217 -39.82 5.60 4.44
N TRP A 218 -39.82 6.62 3.57
CA TRP A 218 -41.01 7.46 3.35
C TRP A 218 -42.09 6.74 2.53
N LEU A 219 -41.71 5.86 1.59
CA LEU A 219 -42.65 5.00 0.87
C LEU A 219 -43.25 3.95 1.80
N VAL A 220 -42.43 3.34 2.66
CA VAL A 220 -42.88 2.40 3.70
C VAL A 220 -43.80 3.12 4.69
N ALA A 221 -43.43 4.31 5.17
CA ALA A 221 -44.27 5.10 6.06
C ALA A 221 -45.60 5.49 5.41
N ALA A 222 -45.60 5.92 4.14
CA ALA A 222 -46.82 6.22 3.40
C ALA A 222 -47.71 4.99 3.23
N GLY A 223 -47.12 3.82 2.88
CA GLY A 223 -47.85 2.56 2.78
C GLY A 223 -48.45 2.12 4.12
N SER A 224 -47.69 2.20 5.21
CA SER A 224 -48.19 1.92 6.56
C SER A 224 -49.31 2.86 6.96
N MET A 225 -49.22 4.15 6.59
CA MET A 225 -50.26 5.13 6.90
C MET A 225 -51.57 4.82 6.17
N ILE A 226 -51.52 4.39 4.90
CA ILE A 226 -52.69 3.95 4.14
C ILE A 226 -53.34 2.72 4.79
N PHE A 227 -52.54 1.73 5.21
CA PHE A 227 -53.04 0.54 5.91
C PHE A 227 -53.75 0.89 7.22
N VAL A 228 -53.17 1.79 8.01
CA VAL A 228 -53.79 2.26 9.26
C VAL A 228 -55.09 3.01 8.98
N LEU A 229 -55.13 3.82 7.91
CA LEU A 229 -56.33 4.55 7.51
C LEU A 229 -57.45 3.61 7.06
N GLU A 230 -57.13 2.57 6.27
CA GLU A 230 -58.08 1.53 5.86
C GLU A 230 -58.65 0.79 7.08
N TRP A 231 -57.79 0.42 8.03
CA TRP A 231 -58.20 -0.26 9.25
C TRP A 231 -59.15 0.61 10.10
N LEU A 232 -58.84 1.89 10.25
CA LEU A 232 -59.70 2.87 10.93
C LEU A 232 -61.05 3.07 10.21
N LEU A 233 -61.03 3.19 8.89
CA LEU A 233 -62.25 3.32 8.08
C LEU A 233 -63.14 2.10 8.19
N LYS A 234 -62.57 0.88 8.13
CA LYS A 234 -63.31 -0.36 8.37
C LYS A 234 -63.92 -0.38 9.76
N TRP A 235 -63.15 -0.03 10.80
CA TRP A 235 -63.65 0.01 12.17
C TRP A 235 -64.78 1.03 12.38
N LEU A 236 -64.70 2.18 11.71
CA LEU A 236 -65.71 3.23 11.81
C LEU A 236 -66.98 2.89 11.00
N TYR A 237 -66.82 2.33 9.80
CA TYR A 237 -67.93 2.03 8.88
C TYR A 237 -68.68 0.75 9.28
N TYR A 238 -67.99 -0.31 9.74
CA TYR A 238 -68.66 -1.53 10.21
C TYR A 238 -69.36 -1.38 11.57
N ARG A 239 -69.23 -0.22 12.23
CA ARG A 239 -70.02 0.11 13.43
C ARG A 239 -71.44 0.60 13.12
N GLN A 240 -71.80 0.76 11.84
CA GLN A 240 -73.11 1.28 11.41
C GLN A 240 -74.09 0.23 10.86
N ILE A 241 -73.79 -1.07 10.93
CA ILE A 241 -74.79 -2.10 10.58
C ILE A 241 -74.89 -3.10 11.74
N PRO A 242 -75.92 -3.01 12.60
CA PRO A 242 -76.36 -4.14 13.42
C PRO A 242 -76.96 -5.27 12.57
#